data_AF-A0A3M2ABI3-F1
#
_entry.id   AF-A0A3M2ABI3-F1
#
_cell.length_a   1.000
_cell.length_b   1.000
_cell.length_c   1.000
_cell.angle_alpha   90.00
_cell.angle_beta   90.00
_cell.angle_gamma   90.00
#
_symmetry.space_group_name_H-M   'P 1'
#
loop_
_entity.id
_entity.type
_entity.pdbx_description
1 polymer ?
#
loop_
_entity_poly.entity_id
_entity_poly.type
_entity_poly.pdbx_seq_one_letter_code
_entity_poly.pdbx_strand_id
1 'polypeptide(L)'
;MRRLLLAAYAEGGMWGIGAPERPLPDGLARGSETHLAFLTLVFAISGGRNPVQLWAAARDTFQADPELFNPTFLAYATPKMLISRLTAYSLIRKPHSESVVWQRIGQALVMRAGGLVRQLVEAQGREGNRLLAYLQQNKTTFPVLSGRQTAPRWIYGLAFAGDVEITGADGLPVPVSPAVRQAMRNLDVAGDRVTTAVFGPLDLLGRYGCRKRAQSATLCPVADSCPVARFCRYGYQAETL
;
A
#
# COMPACT_ATOMS: atom_id res chain seq x y z
N MET A 1 15.49 9.47 13.21
CA MET A 1 15.23 8.21 12.47
C MET A 1 13.96 8.27 11.62
N ARG A 2 12.74 8.26 12.22
CA ARG A 2 11.45 8.24 11.49
C ARG A 2 11.35 9.27 10.35
N ARG A 3 11.59 10.56 10.63
CA ARG A 3 11.48 11.65 9.63
C ARG A 3 12.37 11.44 8.40
N LEU A 4 13.61 11.00 8.63
CA LEU A 4 14.59 10.76 7.56
C LEU A 4 14.19 9.56 6.68
N LEU A 5 13.63 8.51 7.28
CA LEU A 5 13.12 7.34 6.55
C LEU A 5 11.90 7.72 5.69
N LEU A 6 10.99 8.54 6.23
CA LEU A 6 9.82 9.02 5.50
C LEU A 6 10.20 9.92 4.33
N ALA A 7 11.15 10.85 4.51
CA ALA A 7 11.66 11.70 3.43
C ALA A 7 12.29 10.86 2.31
N ALA A 8 13.18 9.92 2.66
CA ALA A 8 13.80 9.03 1.68
C ALA A 8 12.77 8.18 0.90
N TYR A 9 11.68 7.77 1.55
CA TYR A 9 10.59 7.04 0.88
C TYR A 9 9.78 7.92 -0.07
N ALA A 10 9.43 9.13 0.36
CA ALA A 10 8.65 10.05 -0.46
C ALA A 10 9.41 10.50 -1.73
N GLU A 11 10.73 10.65 -1.62
CA GLU A 11 11.60 11.16 -2.69
C GLU A 11 12.18 10.06 -3.59
N GLY A 12 11.80 8.78 -3.39
CA GLY A 12 12.37 7.67 -4.16
C GLY A 12 13.83 7.35 -3.82
N GLY A 13 14.35 7.91 -2.72
CA GLY A 13 15.71 7.72 -2.24
C GLY A 13 16.04 6.29 -1.80
N MET A 14 15.10 5.35 -1.76
CA MET A 14 15.38 3.96 -1.36
C MET A 14 15.61 3.08 -2.59
N TRP A 15 16.84 3.08 -3.12
CA TRP A 15 17.25 2.35 -4.33
C TRP A 15 16.49 2.78 -5.60
N GLY A 16 16.12 4.06 -5.70
CA GLY A 16 15.26 4.55 -6.77
C GLY A 16 13.79 4.13 -6.63
N ILE A 17 13.43 3.46 -5.53
CA ILE A 17 12.07 3.02 -5.24
C ILE A 17 11.47 3.95 -4.18
N GLY A 18 10.39 4.63 -4.54
CA GLY A 18 9.62 5.50 -3.65
C GLY A 18 8.27 4.87 -3.25
N ALA A 19 7.29 5.71 -2.95
CA ALA A 19 5.89 5.30 -2.81
C ALA A 19 5.28 4.92 -4.17
N PRO A 20 5.19 3.62 -4.54
CA PRO A 20 4.73 3.23 -5.88
C PRO A 20 3.25 3.56 -6.14
N GLU A 21 2.47 3.85 -5.09
CA GLU A 21 1.09 4.33 -5.14
C GLU A 21 0.95 5.83 -5.46
N ARG A 22 2.04 6.62 -5.41
CA ARG A 22 2.01 8.07 -5.65
C ARG A 22 1.91 8.43 -7.14
N PRO A 23 2.67 7.80 -8.07
CA PRO A 23 2.52 8.05 -9.50
C PRO A 23 1.12 7.66 -9.98
N LEU A 24 0.49 8.55 -10.75
CA LEU A 24 -0.86 8.38 -11.28
C LEU A 24 -0.80 7.85 -12.72
N PRO A 25 -1.83 7.14 -13.18
CA PRO A 25 -2.12 7.03 -14.61
C PRO A 25 -2.31 8.43 -15.24
N ASP A 26 -2.02 8.58 -16.54
CA ASP A 26 -2.21 9.85 -17.24
C ASP A 26 -3.69 10.23 -17.26
N GLY A 27 -3.95 11.53 -17.12
CA GLY A 27 -5.31 12.07 -17.06
C GLY A 27 -6.07 11.79 -15.76
N LEU A 28 -5.55 10.96 -14.85
CA LEU A 28 -6.19 10.72 -13.56
C LEU A 28 -5.85 11.85 -12.56
N ALA A 29 -6.87 12.61 -12.16
CA ALA A 29 -6.71 13.67 -11.17
C ALA A 29 -6.52 13.11 -9.75
N ARG A 30 -5.48 13.58 -9.05
CA ARG A 30 -5.24 13.24 -7.64
C ARG A 30 -6.46 13.61 -6.79
N GLY A 31 -6.80 12.74 -5.86
CA GLY A 31 -7.94 12.91 -4.96
C GLY A 31 -9.33 12.86 -5.61
N SER A 32 -9.46 12.70 -6.93
CA SER A 32 -10.76 12.47 -7.57
C SER A 32 -11.39 11.13 -7.15
N GLU A 33 -12.71 10.98 -7.25
CA GLU A 33 -13.37 9.70 -6.90
C GLU A 33 -12.82 8.51 -7.69
N THR A 34 -12.52 8.71 -8.98
CA THR A 34 -11.87 7.71 -9.83
C THR A 34 -10.51 7.30 -9.24
N HIS A 35 -9.73 8.25 -8.75
CA HIS A 35 -8.45 7.97 -8.11
C HIS A 35 -8.61 7.23 -6.77
N LEU A 36 -9.60 7.60 -5.96
CA LEU A 36 -9.87 6.91 -4.71
C LEU A 36 -10.35 5.47 -4.95
N ALA A 37 -11.17 5.23 -5.97
CA ALA A 37 -11.57 3.90 -6.40
C ALA A 37 -10.37 3.09 -6.91
N PHE A 38 -9.50 3.70 -7.72
CA PHE A 38 -8.23 3.11 -8.17
C PHE A 38 -7.38 2.63 -6.98
N LEU A 39 -7.08 3.52 -6.02
CA LEU A 39 -6.32 3.17 -4.82
C LEU A 39 -7.00 2.02 -4.06
N THR A 40 -8.32 2.10 -3.87
CA THR A 40 -9.10 1.12 -3.12
C THR A 40 -8.95 -0.29 -3.67
N LEU A 41 -9.12 -0.44 -4.99
CA LEU A 41 -9.07 -1.73 -5.64
C LEU A 41 -7.64 -2.30 -5.67
N VAL A 42 -6.63 -1.46 -5.94
CA VAL A 42 -5.23 -1.91 -5.95
C VAL A 42 -4.75 -2.31 -4.56
N PHE A 43 -5.11 -1.55 -3.51
CA PHE A 43 -4.79 -1.93 -2.14
C PHE A 43 -5.41 -3.26 -1.74
N ALA A 44 -6.63 -3.56 -2.19
CA ALA A 44 -7.31 -4.81 -1.87
C ALA A 44 -6.55 -6.06 -2.34
N ILE A 45 -5.79 -5.99 -3.44
CA ILE A 45 -5.02 -7.13 -3.95
C ILE A 45 -3.51 -7.03 -3.65
N SER A 46 -3.08 -6.02 -2.89
CA SER A 46 -1.66 -5.74 -2.68
C SER A 46 -0.95 -6.67 -1.67
N GLY A 47 -1.71 -7.50 -0.94
CA GLY A 47 -1.17 -8.45 0.03
C GLY A 47 -0.16 -9.41 -0.60
N GLY A 48 1.08 -9.41 -0.09
CA GLY A 48 2.14 -10.30 -0.59
C GLY A 48 2.55 -10.06 -2.04
N ARG A 49 2.21 -8.91 -2.63
CA ARG A 49 2.69 -8.50 -3.96
C ARG A 49 4.05 -7.80 -3.87
N ASN A 50 4.79 -7.80 -4.97
CA ASN A 50 5.83 -6.81 -5.18
C ASN A 50 5.12 -5.47 -5.47
N PRO A 51 5.31 -4.43 -4.64
CA PRO A 51 4.51 -3.22 -4.76
C PRO A 51 4.85 -2.45 -6.05
N VAL A 52 6.11 -2.40 -6.48
CA VAL A 52 6.51 -1.72 -7.73
C VAL A 52 5.80 -2.32 -8.94
N GLN A 53 5.87 -3.65 -9.07
CA GLN A 53 5.23 -4.36 -10.18
C GLN A 53 3.71 -4.25 -10.15
N LEU A 54 3.09 -4.33 -8.95
CA LEU A 54 1.63 -4.22 -8.82
C LEU A 54 1.12 -2.85 -9.28
N TRP A 55 1.71 -1.77 -8.78
CA TRP A 55 1.23 -0.44 -9.10
C TRP A 55 1.53 -0.05 -10.56
N ALA A 56 2.61 -0.57 -11.15
CA ALA A 56 2.86 -0.45 -12.59
C ALA A 56 1.74 -1.13 -13.40
N ALA A 57 1.49 -2.42 -13.14
CA ALA A 57 0.41 -3.17 -13.79
C ALA A 57 -0.97 -2.52 -13.61
N ALA A 58 -1.24 -1.94 -12.43
CA ALA A 58 -2.49 -1.23 -12.17
C ALA A 58 -2.63 0.02 -13.04
N ARG A 59 -1.56 0.82 -13.21
CA ARG A 59 -1.58 1.99 -14.10
C ARG A 59 -1.79 1.57 -15.54
N ASP A 60 -1.06 0.56 -16.03
CA ASP A 60 -1.22 0.05 -17.39
C ASP A 60 -2.65 -0.46 -17.64
N THR A 61 -3.23 -1.15 -16.65
CA THR A 61 -4.63 -1.61 -16.71
C THR A 61 -5.60 -0.43 -16.72
N PHE A 62 -5.39 0.59 -15.89
CA PHE A 62 -6.26 1.77 -15.86
C PHE A 62 -6.22 2.53 -17.20
N GLN A 63 -5.03 2.66 -17.80
CA GLN A 63 -4.87 3.34 -19.08
C GLN A 63 -5.59 2.63 -20.22
N ALA A 64 -5.51 1.29 -20.24
CA ALA A 64 -6.20 0.50 -21.24
C ALA A 64 -7.72 0.42 -20.97
N ASP A 65 -8.11 0.39 -19.70
CA ASP A 65 -9.45 0.03 -19.29
C ASP A 65 -9.85 0.65 -17.92
N PRO A 66 -10.21 1.95 -17.90
CA PRO A 66 -10.55 2.65 -16.66
C PRO A 66 -11.88 2.17 -16.06
N GLU A 67 -12.75 1.53 -16.85
CA GLU A 67 -14.03 0.98 -16.39
C GLU A 67 -13.83 -0.12 -15.33
N LEU A 68 -12.71 -0.86 -15.39
CA LEU A 68 -12.32 -1.83 -14.36
C LEU A 68 -12.11 -1.20 -12.99
N PHE A 69 -12.04 0.14 -12.88
CA PHE A 69 -11.89 0.85 -11.61
C PHE A 69 -13.15 1.61 -11.20
N ASN A 70 -14.27 1.41 -11.89
CA ASN A 70 -15.55 2.04 -11.58
C ASN A 70 -16.42 1.13 -10.67
N PRO A 71 -16.69 1.51 -9.41
CA PRO A 71 -17.45 0.67 -8.48
C PRO A 71 -18.86 0.29 -8.96
N THR A 72 -19.54 1.19 -9.70
CA THR A 72 -20.87 0.94 -10.26
C THR A 72 -20.81 -0.13 -11.33
N PHE A 73 -19.86 -0.04 -12.27
CA PHE A 73 -19.64 -1.09 -13.26
C PHE A 73 -19.34 -2.43 -12.58
N LEU A 74 -18.42 -2.43 -11.62
CA LEU A 74 -18.00 -3.63 -10.91
C LEU A 74 -19.13 -4.30 -10.11
N ALA A 75 -20.08 -3.52 -9.60
CA ALA A 75 -21.21 -4.06 -8.84
C ALA A 75 -22.09 -5.01 -9.68
N TYR A 76 -22.20 -4.74 -10.99
CA TYR A 76 -23.01 -5.51 -11.94
C TYR A 76 -22.18 -6.46 -12.82
N ALA A 77 -20.86 -6.27 -12.89
CA ALA A 77 -19.96 -7.16 -13.61
C ALA A 77 -19.97 -8.58 -13.03
N THR A 78 -19.70 -9.61 -13.84
CA THR A 78 -19.47 -10.98 -13.34
C THR A 78 -17.96 -11.26 -13.20
N PRO A 79 -17.51 -12.07 -12.22
CA PRO A 79 -16.10 -12.40 -12.09
C PRO A 79 -15.50 -13.00 -13.36
N LYS A 80 -16.28 -13.81 -14.10
CA LYS A 80 -15.87 -14.40 -15.38
C LYS A 80 -15.50 -13.34 -16.42
N MET A 81 -16.30 -12.28 -16.52
CA MET A 81 -16.04 -11.16 -17.43
C MET A 81 -14.79 -10.37 -17.03
N LEU A 82 -14.55 -10.24 -15.72
CA LEU A 82 -13.41 -9.48 -15.21
C LEU A 82 -12.08 -10.21 -15.40
N ILE A 83 -12.06 -11.54 -15.42
CA ILE A 83 -10.82 -12.34 -15.51
C ILE A 83 -9.98 -11.92 -16.71
N SER A 84 -10.50 -11.98 -17.94
CA SER A 84 -9.71 -11.70 -19.14
C SER A 84 -9.14 -10.29 -19.14
N ARG A 85 -9.98 -9.30 -18.78
CA ARG A 85 -9.63 -7.87 -18.73
C ARG A 85 -8.57 -7.57 -17.66
N LEU A 86 -8.73 -8.12 -16.45
CA LEU A 86 -7.76 -7.92 -15.35
C LEU A 86 -6.45 -8.70 -15.53
N THR A 87 -6.44 -9.78 -16.33
CA THR A 87 -5.21 -10.53 -16.63
C THR A 87 -4.38 -9.93 -17.76
N ALA A 88 -4.96 -9.10 -18.63
CA ALA A 88 -4.30 -8.57 -19.81
C ALA A 88 -2.96 -7.87 -19.51
N TYR A 89 -2.89 -7.16 -18.38
CA TYR A 89 -1.70 -6.45 -17.91
C TYR A 89 -1.11 -7.06 -16.63
N SER A 90 -1.38 -8.34 -16.34
CA SER A 90 -0.88 -9.05 -15.15
C SER A 90 -1.25 -8.40 -13.80
N LEU A 91 -2.36 -7.65 -13.75
CA LEU A 91 -2.83 -7.01 -12.52
C LEU A 91 -3.20 -8.06 -11.46
N ILE A 92 -3.91 -9.11 -11.85
CA ILE A 92 -4.27 -10.22 -10.93
C ILE A 92 -3.37 -11.45 -11.14
N ARG A 93 -2.98 -12.10 -10.04
CA ARG A 93 -2.23 -13.38 -10.00
C ARG A 93 -3.13 -14.57 -9.71
N LYS A 94 -4.31 -14.35 -9.13
CA LYS A 94 -5.27 -15.40 -8.81
C LYS A 94 -6.59 -15.09 -9.51
N PRO A 95 -6.71 -15.40 -10.82
CA PRO A 95 -7.79 -14.90 -11.67
C PRO A 95 -9.18 -15.04 -11.05
N HIS A 96 -9.52 -16.23 -10.56
CA HIS A 96 -10.83 -16.48 -9.98
C HIS A 96 -11.08 -15.69 -8.68
N SER A 97 -10.19 -15.78 -7.70
CA SER A 97 -10.43 -15.19 -6.38
C SER A 97 -10.25 -13.67 -6.36
N GLU A 98 -9.27 -13.13 -7.09
CA GLU A 98 -9.06 -11.69 -7.17
C GLU A 98 -10.16 -10.99 -7.98
N SER A 99 -10.70 -11.60 -9.05
CA SER A 99 -11.87 -11.05 -9.76
C SER A 99 -13.14 -11.04 -8.89
N VAL A 100 -13.32 -12.04 -8.01
CA VAL A 100 -14.42 -12.02 -7.01
C VAL A 100 -14.22 -10.90 -6.00
N VAL A 101 -12.99 -10.70 -5.49
CA VAL A 101 -12.69 -9.59 -4.57
C VAL A 101 -12.98 -8.25 -5.25
N TRP A 102 -12.56 -8.10 -6.50
CA TRP A 102 -12.76 -6.90 -7.31
C TRP A 102 -14.26 -6.54 -7.44
N GLN A 103 -15.07 -7.51 -7.85
CA GLN A 103 -16.53 -7.36 -7.93
C GLN A 103 -17.15 -7.02 -6.57
N ARG A 104 -16.79 -7.77 -5.51
CA ARG A 104 -17.38 -7.58 -4.18
C ARG A 104 -17.07 -6.21 -3.59
N ILE A 105 -15.90 -5.64 -3.87
CA ILE A 105 -15.57 -4.28 -3.44
C ILE A 105 -16.46 -3.26 -4.18
N GLY A 106 -16.70 -3.44 -5.48
CA GLY A 106 -17.67 -2.63 -6.22
C GLY A 106 -19.07 -2.68 -5.60
N GLN A 107 -19.57 -3.89 -5.33
CA GLN A 107 -20.86 -4.10 -4.66
C GLN A 107 -20.92 -3.44 -3.28
N ALA A 108 -19.85 -3.57 -2.49
CA ALA A 108 -19.74 -2.98 -1.16
C ALA A 108 -19.81 -1.45 -1.20
N LEU A 109 -19.08 -0.83 -2.12
CA LEU A 109 -19.06 0.62 -2.30
C LEU A 109 -20.41 1.15 -2.78
N VAL A 110 -21.06 0.48 -3.73
CA VAL A 110 -22.42 0.84 -4.16
C VAL A 110 -23.41 0.74 -3.01
N MET A 111 -23.42 -0.39 -2.30
CA MET A 111 -24.36 -0.64 -1.21
C MET A 111 -24.20 0.30 -0.02
N ARG A 112 -22.96 0.68 0.33
CA ARG A 112 -22.67 1.44 1.56
C ARG A 112 -22.40 2.92 1.34
N ALA A 113 -22.11 3.33 0.11
CA ALA A 113 -21.60 4.66 -0.19
C ALA A 113 -21.93 5.14 -1.63
N GLY A 114 -22.97 4.59 -2.26
CA GLY A 114 -23.41 5.03 -3.59
C GLY A 114 -22.36 4.87 -4.71
N GLY A 115 -21.34 4.04 -4.48
CA GLY A 115 -20.21 3.84 -5.40
C GLY A 115 -19.06 4.82 -5.20
N LEU A 116 -19.12 5.69 -4.18
CA LEU A 116 -18.14 6.75 -3.93
C LEU A 116 -17.31 6.44 -2.68
N VAL A 117 -15.99 6.40 -2.84
CA VAL A 117 -15.08 6.11 -1.72
C VAL A 117 -15.10 7.24 -0.70
N ARG A 118 -15.23 8.49 -1.15
CA ARG A 118 -15.28 9.64 -0.24
C ARG A 118 -16.47 9.59 0.70
N GLN A 119 -17.65 9.19 0.21
CA GLN A 119 -18.84 9.04 1.05
C GLN A 119 -18.62 8.00 2.15
N LEU A 120 -17.91 6.90 1.85
CA LEU A 120 -17.55 5.91 2.86
C LEU A 120 -16.65 6.50 3.95
N VAL A 121 -15.67 7.33 3.59
CA VAL A 121 -14.77 8.02 4.54
C VAL A 121 -15.53 9.07 5.37
N GLU A 122 -16.39 9.86 4.71
CA GLU A 122 -17.18 10.92 5.34
C GLU A 122 -18.23 10.38 6.32
N ALA A 123 -18.88 9.27 5.98
CA ALA A 123 -19.81 8.57 6.88
C ALA A 123 -19.16 8.14 8.20
N GLN A 124 -17.83 8.00 8.22
CA GLN A 124 -17.04 7.69 9.42
C GLN A 124 -16.36 8.93 10.03
N GLY A 125 -16.81 10.14 9.68
CA GLY A 125 -16.31 11.40 10.22
C GLY A 125 -14.89 11.74 9.80
N ARG A 126 -14.36 11.10 8.74
CA ARG A 126 -12.95 11.22 8.33
C ARG A 126 -11.95 10.83 9.44
N GLU A 127 -12.35 9.93 10.34
CA GLU A 127 -11.48 9.43 11.41
C GLU A 127 -10.93 8.04 11.07
N GLY A 128 -9.61 7.91 11.02
CA GLY A 128 -8.94 6.67 10.62
C GLY A 128 -9.28 5.48 11.52
N ASN A 129 -9.35 5.68 12.85
CA ASN A 129 -9.71 4.61 13.78
C ASN A 129 -11.16 4.15 13.64
N ARG A 130 -12.09 5.10 13.42
CA ARG A 130 -13.51 4.81 13.22
C ARG A 130 -13.73 4.06 11.90
N LEU A 131 -13.09 4.51 10.82
CA LEU A 131 -13.13 3.83 9.53
C LEU A 131 -12.51 2.42 9.61
N LEU A 132 -11.38 2.26 10.32
CA LEU A 132 -10.77 0.95 10.54
C LEU A 132 -11.70 0.01 11.30
N ALA A 133 -12.32 0.48 12.38
CA ALA A 133 -13.27 -0.30 13.17
C ALA A 133 -14.50 -0.70 12.34
N TYR A 134 -15.07 0.26 11.59
CA TYR A 134 -16.20 0.02 10.70
C TYR A 134 -15.91 -1.10 9.69
N LEU A 135 -14.76 -1.05 9.00
CA LEU A 135 -14.36 -2.11 8.06
C LEU A 135 -14.22 -3.46 8.76
N GLN A 136 -13.59 -3.49 9.94
CA GLN A 136 -13.35 -4.72 10.68
C GLN A 136 -14.61 -5.35 11.27
N GLN A 137 -15.66 -4.56 11.50
CA GLN A 137 -16.99 -5.05 11.89
C GLN A 137 -17.80 -5.54 10.68
N ASN A 138 -17.55 -5.00 9.49
CA ASN A 138 -18.28 -5.31 8.26
C ASN A 138 -17.49 -6.21 7.29
N LYS A 139 -16.84 -7.27 7.81
CA LYS A 139 -15.93 -8.14 7.04
C LYS A 139 -16.57 -8.81 5.83
N THR A 140 -17.84 -9.18 5.95
CA THR A 140 -18.60 -9.82 4.87
C THR A 140 -18.87 -8.85 3.73
N THR A 141 -19.13 -7.59 4.05
CA THR A 141 -19.34 -6.51 3.08
C THR A 141 -18.02 -6.09 2.42
N PHE A 142 -16.94 -5.94 3.18
CA PHE A 142 -15.64 -5.47 2.68
C PHE A 142 -14.57 -6.57 2.73
N PRO A 143 -14.70 -7.64 1.92
CA PRO A 143 -13.73 -8.72 1.93
C PRO A 143 -12.34 -8.18 1.58
N VAL A 144 -11.32 -8.68 2.28
CA VAL A 144 -9.91 -8.25 2.19
C VAL A 144 -9.65 -6.82 2.69
N LEU A 145 -10.46 -5.83 2.32
CA LEU A 145 -10.37 -4.46 2.83
C LEU A 145 -10.60 -4.38 4.35
N SER A 146 -11.32 -5.33 4.95
CA SER A 146 -11.44 -5.47 6.41
C SER A 146 -10.22 -6.14 7.09
N GLY A 147 -9.20 -6.53 6.31
CA GLY A 147 -8.04 -7.28 6.78
C GLY A 147 -7.13 -6.46 7.70
N ARG A 148 -6.53 -7.11 8.70
CA ARG A 148 -5.69 -6.46 9.74
C ARG A 148 -4.51 -5.66 9.19
N GLN A 149 -4.02 -6.01 8.00
CA GLN A 149 -2.93 -5.31 7.32
C GLN A 149 -3.42 -4.43 6.16
N THR A 150 -4.41 -4.90 5.39
CA THR A 150 -4.93 -4.17 4.23
C THR A 150 -5.71 -2.92 4.65
N ALA A 151 -6.60 -3.04 5.63
CA ALA A 151 -7.46 -1.95 6.10
C ALA A 151 -6.67 -0.70 6.49
N PRO A 152 -5.72 -0.76 7.46
CA PRO A 152 -5.01 0.45 7.88
C PRO A 152 -4.14 1.03 6.75
N ARG A 153 -3.54 0.19 5.91
CA ARG A 153 -2.72 0.68 4.77
C ARG A 153 -3.56 1.34 3.69
N TRP A 154 -4.75 0.84 3.40
CA TRP A 154 -5.68 1.48 2.48
C TRP A 154 -6.09 2.86 3.00
N ILE A 155 -6.48 2.97 4.28
CA ILE A 155 -6.83 4.25 4.91
C ILE A 155 -5.67 5.25 4.79
N TYR A 156 -4.45 4.82 5.12
CA TYR A 156 -3.27 5.66 4.97
C TYR A 156 -2.98 6.00 3.50
N GLY A 157 -3.19 5.07 2.57
CA GLY A 157 -3.02 5.31 1.14
C GLY A 157 -3.98 6.37 0.59
N LEU A 158 -5.24 6.37 1.04
CA LEU A 158 -6.19 7.45 0.71
C LEU A 158 -5.68 8.80 1.21
N ALA A 159 -5.13 8.85 2.42
CA ALA A 159 -4.59 10.10 2.97
C ALA A 159 -3.30 10.56 2.27
N PHE A 160 -2.35 9.66 2.08
CA PHE A 160 -0.99 9.98 1.63
C PHE A 160 -0.85 10.08 0.10
N ALA A 161 -1.51 9.19 -0.64
CA ALA A 161 -1.48 9.18 -2.10
C ALA A 161 -2.71 9.88 -2.68
N GLY A 162 -3.87 9.71 -2.05
CA GLY A 162 -5.13 10.34 -2.44
C GLY A 162 -5.31 11.78 -1.99
N ASP A 163 -4.43 12.31 -1.14
CA ASP A 163 -4.56 13.64 -0.51
C ASP A 163 -5.95 13.85 0.15
N VAL A 164 -6.51 12.78 0.73
CA VAL A 164 -7.76 12.84 1.48
C VAL A 164 -7.46 13.13 2.94
N GLU A 165 -8.08 14.17 3.51
CA GLU A 165 -7.96 14.43 4.93
C GLU A 165 -8.61 13.32 5.75
N ILE A 166 -7.78 12.55 6.47
CA ILE A 166 -8.22 11.50 7.38
C ILE A 166 -7.41 11.59 8.67
N THR A 167 -8.07 11.97 9.76
CA THR A 167 -7.44 12.16 11.07
C THR A 167 -6.86 10.85 11.59
N GLY A 168 -5.58 10.89 11.99
CA GLY A 168 -4.87 9.75 12.58
C GLY A 168 -4.51 8.62 11.61
N ALA A 169 -4.64 8.82 10.28
CA ALA A 169 -4.38 7.78 9.29
C ALA A 169 -2.93 7.26 9.31
N ASP A 170 -1.95 8.09 9.68
CA ASP A 170 -0.50 7.78 9.71
C ASP A 170 -0.06 7.02 10.99
N GLY A 171 -0.93 6.99 12.00
CA GLY A 171 -0.75 6.32 13.28
C GLY A 171 -1.43 4.95 13.38
N LEU A 172 -2.16 4.51 12.34
CA LEU A 172 -2.91 3.26 12.41
C LEU A 172 -1.98 2.04 12.55
N PRO A 173 -2.30 1.07 13.43
CA PRO A 173 -1.39 -0.02 13.75
C PRO A 173 -1.48 -1.18 12.75
N VAL A 174 -0.38 -1.46 12.05
CA VAL A 174 -0.24 -2.51 11.04
C VAL A 174 0.60 -3.68 11.59
N PRO A 175 0.11 -4.94 11.52
CA PRO A 175 0.93 -6.10 11.86
C PRO A 175 2.20 -6.22 10.99
N VAL A 176 3.31 -6.64 11.61
CA VAL A 176 4.61 -6.78 10.95
C VAL A 176 4.60 -7.93 9.93
N SER A 177 4.89 -7.62 8.67
CA SER A 177 5.13 -8.60 7.59
C SER A 177 6.53 -9.24 7.73
N PRO A 178 6.82 -10.37 7.06
CA PRO A 178 8.18 -10.94 7.05
C PRO A 178 9.25 -9.95 6.56
N ALA A 179 8.92 -9.12 5.56
CA ALA A 179 9.85 -8.09 5.06
C ALA A 179 10.04 -6.97 6.09
N VAL A 180 8.97 -6.42 6.65
CA VAL A 180 9.06 -5.42 7.73
C VAL A 180 9.86 -5.97 8.91
N ARG A 181 9.67 -7.25 9.28
CA ARG A 181 10.45 -7.92 10.33
C ARG A 181 11.93 -7.97 10.01
N GLN A 182 12.28 -8.25 8.75
CA GLN A 182 13.67 -8.24 8.31
C GLN A 182 14.29 -6.84 8.42
N ALA A 183 13.57 -5.80 8.00
CA ALA A 183 14.03 -4.43 8.15
C ALA A 183 14.20 -4.06 9.64
N MET A 184 13.20 -4.35 10.47
CA MET A 184 13.23 -4.12 11.91
C MET A 184 14.42 -4.80 12.59
N ARG A 185 14.74 -6.06 12.24
CA ARG A 185 15.95 -6.73 12.72
C ARG A 185 17.24 -5.99 12.33
N ASN A 186 17.33 -5.52 11.09
CA ASN A 186 18.50 -4.78 10.61
C ASN A 186 18.65 -3.40 11.28
N LEU A 187 17.55 -2.86 11.80
CA LEU A 187 17.46 -1.58 12.51
C LEU A 187 17.48 -1.72 14.04
N ASP A 188 17.53 -2.94 14.57
CA ASP A 188 17.37 -3.25 16.00
C ASP A 188 16.09 -2.74 16.65
N VAL A 189 14.97 -2.86 15.93
CA VAL A 189 13.67 -2.50 16.47
C VAL A 189 12.88 -3.77 16.73
N ALA A 190 12.45 -3.98 17.97
CA ALA A 190 11.54 -5.05 18.34
C ALA A 190 10.08 -4.59 18.26
N GLY A 191 9.16 -5.53 17.98
CA GLY A 191 7.73 -5.26 17.92
C GLY A 191 6.99 -6.21 16.98
N ASP A 192 5.69 -6.35 17.20
CA ASP A 192 4.77 -7.13 16.37
C ASP A 192 3.90 -6.25 15.46
N ARG A 193 3.93 -4.92 15.67
CA ARG A 193 3.19 -3.91 14.91
C ARG A 193 4.05 -2.67 14.65
N VAL A 194 3.74 -1.98 13.57
CA VAL A 194 4.28 -0.66 13.20
C VAL A 194 3.14 0.27 12.81
N THR A 195 3.37 1.58 12.75
CA THR A 195 2.35 2.49 12.20
C THR A 195 2.33 2.43 10.68
N THR A 196 1.20 2.79 10.07
CA THR A 196 1.02 2.90 8.63
C THR A 196 2.07 3.80 7.96
N ALA A 197 2.43 4.93 8.58
CA ALA A 197 3.44 5.85 8.04
C ALA A 197 4.77 5.16 7.71
N VAL A 198 5.24 4.28 8.60
CA VAL A 198 6.55 3.63 8.46
C VAL A 198 6.47 2.25 7.83
N PHE A 199 5.28 1.69 7.66
CA PHE A 199 5.10 0.35 7.10
C PHE A 199 5.70 0.23 5.69
N GLY A 200 5.32 1.13 4.77
CA GLY A 200 5.80 1.12 3.37
C GLY A 200 7.32 1.19 3.27
N PRO A 201 7.98 2.17 3.92
CA PRO A 201 9.42 2.25 3.97
C PRO A 201 10.09 0.98 4.52
N LEU A 202 9.60 0.44 5.62
CA LEU A 202 10.16 -0.78 6.22
C LEU A 202 9.96 -2.02 5.34
N ASP A 203 8.82 -2.12 4.64
CA ASP A 203 8.56 -3.23 3.72
C ASP A 203 9.53 -3.19 2.52
N LEU A 204 9.82 -2.00 1.97
CA LEU A 204 10.84 -1.83 0.93
C LEU A 204 12.24 -2.15 1.44
N LEU A 205 12.63 -1.60 2.59
CA LEU A 205 13.92 -1.89 3.24
C LEU A 205 14.13 -3.40 3.41
N GLY A 206 13.10 -4.12 3.85
CA GLY A 206 13.16 -5.57 4.06
C GLY A 206 13.23 -6.40 2.79
N ARG A 207 12.68 -5.89 1.68
CA ARG A 207 12.67 -6.58 0.37
C ARG A 207 13.93 -6.35 -0.45
N TYR A 208 14.39 -5.11 -0.49
CA TYR A 208 15.43 -4.65 -1.42
C TYR A 208 16.74 -4.29 -0.74
N GLY A 209 16.73 -4.11 0.58
CA GLY A 209 17.94 -3.83 1.33
C GLY A 209 18.83 -5.04 1.52
N CYS A 210 19.50 -5.10 2.67
CA CYS A 210 20.57 -6.04 2.98
C CYS A 210 20.13 -7.53 3.12
N ARG A 211 19.33 -8.06 2.20
CA ARG A 211 18.78 -9.43 2.17
C ARG A 211 19.85 -10.52 2.19
N LYS A 212 21.04 -10.22 1.68
CA LYS A 212 22.19 -11.15 1.61
C LYS A 212 23.31 -10.81 2.60
N ARG A 213 23.10 -9.87 3.52
CA ARG A 213 24.12 -9.48 4.49
C ARG A 213 24.17 -10.47 5.64
N ALA A 214 25.34 -11.09 5.86
CA ALA A 214 25.55 -11.95 7.02
C ALA A 214 25.41 -11.15 8.31
N GLN A 215 24.67 -11.67 9.30
CA GLN A 215 24.47 -11.01 10.60
C GLN A 215 25.79 -10.80 11.36
N SER A 216 26.80 -11.62 11.07
CA SER A 216 28.15 -11.55 11.63
C SER A 216 29.05 -10.46 11.02
N ALA A 217 28.64 -9.83 9.92
CA ALA A 217 29.48 -8.83 9.26
C ALA A 217 29.48 -7.51 10.04
N THR A 218 30.65 -7.10 10.55
CA THR A 218 30.84 -5.84 11.29
C THR A 218 30.82 -4.60 10.39
N LEU A 219 31.20 -4.75 9.11
CA LEU A 219 31.22 -3.67 8.11
C LEU A 219 30.21 -3.91 6.99
N CYS A 220 29.70 -2.84 6.37
CA CYS A 220 28.82 -2.94 5.21
C CYS A 220 29.65 -2.67 3.96
N PRO A 221 29.73 -3.61 3.00
CA PRO A 221 30.54 -3.40 1.79
C PRO A 221 29.98 -2.32 0.86
N VAL A 222 28.78 -1.80 1.15
CA VAL A 222 28.12 -0.75 0.37
C VAL A 222 27.60 0.39 1.26
N ALA A 223 28.13 0.57 2.49
CA ALA A 223 27.66 1.63 3.39
C ALA A 223 27.75 3.01 2.73
N ASP A 224 28.87 3.31 2.09
CA ASP A 224 29.18 4.66 1.60
C ASP A 224 28.27 5.09 0.44
N SER A 225 27.75 4.13 -0.33
CA SER A 225 26.88 4.35 -1.48
C SER A 225 25.43 3.97 -1.22
N CYS A 226 25.10 3.41 -0.04
CA CYS A 226 23.75 2.97 0.27
C CYS A 226 22.92 4.14 0.83
N PRO A 227 21.80 4.49 0.20
CA PRO A 227 21.03 5.69 0.58
C PRO A 227 20.33 5.57 1.95
N VAL A 228 20.35 4.37 2.53
CA VAL A 228 19.78 4.06 3.84
C VAL A 228 20.83 3.61 4.85
N ALA A 229 22.13 3.71 4.53
CA ALA A 229 23.22 3.28 5.40
C ALA A 229 23.22 3.95 6.77
N ARG A 230 22.86 5.24 6.82
CA ARG A 230 22.70 6.02 8.06
C ARG A 230 21.66 5.48 9.04
N PHE A 231 20.81 4.54 8.61
CA PHE A 231 19.81 3.89 9.45
C PHE A 231 20.29 2.54 9.99
N CYS A 232 21.33 1.96 9.40
CA CYS A 232 21.83 0.64 9.76
C CYS A 232 22.73 0.71 11.00
N ARG A 233 22.66 -0.32 11.85
CA ARG A 233 23.51 -0.48 13.05
C ARG A 233 25.01 -0.49 12.77
N TYR A 234 25.38 -0.99 11.60
CA TYR A 234 26.78 -1.15 11.19
C TYR A 234 27.30 0.13 10.53
N GLY A 235 27.06 1.27 11.18
CA GLY A 235 27.22 2.60 10.62
C GLY A 235 28.55 2.81 9.91
N TYR A 236 28.50 3.73 8.94
CA TYR A 236 29.64 4.51 8.46
C TYR A 236 30.50 4.91 9.68
N GLN A 237 31.75 4.45 9.74
CA GLN A 237 32.72 5.09 10.63
C GLN A 237 32.94 6.48 10.04
N ALA A 238 32.19 7.47 10.53
CA ALA A 238 32.59 8.86 10.34
C ALA A 238 33.97 8.97 10.99
N GLU A 239 34.99 9.16 10.17
CA GLU A 239 36.32 9.47 10.62
C GLU A 239 36.22 10.62 11.64
N THR A 240 36.83 10.37 12.79
CA THR A 240 37.10 11.33 13.85
C THR A 240 37.63 12.65 13.27
N LEU A 241 37.09 13.76 13.75
CA LEU A 241 37.72 15.08 13.69
C LEU A 241 39.19 15.03 14.14
#